data_AF-A0A523RYM6-F1
#
_entry.id   AF-A0A523RYM6-F1
#
_cell.length_a   1.000
_cell.length_b   1.000
_cell.length_c   1.000
_cell.angle_alpha   90.00
_cell.angle_beta   90.00
_cell.angle_gamma   90.00
#
_symmetry.space_group_name_H-M   'P 1'
#
loop_
_entity.id
_entity.type
_entity.pdbx_description
1 polymer ?
#
loop_
_entity_poly.entity_id
_entity_poly.type
_entity_poly.pdbx_seq_one_letter_code
_entity_poly.pdbx_strand_id
1 'polypeptide(L)'
;MMDLTPLKNVANRMFGRWADTPNDQQYYVKIFLAMISALVCGFGGREFAGTRGVLFGFLMYVLALLVIRYLLDIEPEMMGGTQKMITNSLPSFLMLWVVFWTLIYAFVIPPALLL
;
A
#
# COMPACT_ATOMS: atom_id res chain seq x y z
N MET A 1 -17.96 3.48 -19.92
CA MET A 1 -17.51 2.52 -18.90
C MET A 1 -16.08 2.15 -19.24
N MET A 2 -15.12 2.43 -18.35
CA MET A 2 -13.73 2.04 -18.57
C MET A 2 -13.62 0.54 -18.35
N ASP A 3 -13.12 -0.20 -19.34
CA ASP A 3 -12.93 -1.64 -19.22
C ASP A 3 -11.75 -1.93 -18.27
N LEU A 4 -12.07 -2.35 -17.05
CA LEU A 4 -11.08 -2.69 -16.01
C LEU A 4 -10.65 -4.16 -16.05
N THR A 5 -11.21 -4.96 -16.97
CA THR A 5 -10.89 -6.39 -17.12
C THR A 5 -9.39 -6.68 -17.16
N PRO A 6 -8.53 -5.92 -17.89
CA PRO A 6 -7.09 -6.18 -17.86
C PRO A 6 -6.46 -5.95 -16.48
N LEU A 7 -6.86 -4.90 -15.75
CA LEU A 7 -6.34 -4.62 -14.41
C LEU A 7 -6.83 -5.65 -13.39
N LYS A 8 -8.10 -6.06 -13.49
CA LYS A 8 -8.66 -7.15 -12.68
C LYS A 8 -7.88 -8.44 -12.87
N ASN A 9 -7.56 -8.80 -14.12
CA ASN A 9 -6.78 -9.99 -14.42
C ASN A 9 -5.38 -9.94 -13.80
N VAL A 10 -4.71 -8.78 -13.84
CA VAL A 10 -3.39 -8.60 -13.20
C VAL A 10 -3.51 -8.68 -11.68
N ALA A 11 -4.48 -7.99 -11.08
CA ALA A 11 -4.70 -8.02 -9.64
C ALA A 11 -5.04 -9.44 -9.14
N ASN A 12 -5.90 -10.16 -9.85
CA ASN A 12 -6.23 -11.55 -9.56
C ASN A 12 -5.04 -12.49 -9.80
N ARG A 13 -4.18 -12.22 -10.76
CA ARG A 13 -2.96 -13.02 -10.94
C ARG A 13 -1.97 -12.84 -9.80
N MET A 14 -1.86 -11.63 -9.24
CA MET A 14 -0.95 -11.33 -8.13
C MET A 14 -1.52 -11.74 -6.77
N PHE A 15 -2.81 -11.50 -6.53
CA PHE A 15 -3.45 -11.66 -5.22
C PHE A 15 -4.52 -12.75 -5.17
N GLY A 16 -4.87 -13.38 -6.29
CA GLY A 16 -5.91 -14.41 -6.35
C GLY A 16 -5.58 -15.68 -5.57
N ARG A 17 -4.31 -15.90 -5.21
CA ARG A 17 -3.89 -16.98 -4.32
C ARG A 17 -4.60 -16.94 -2.96
N TRP A 18 -5.02 -15.76 -2.51
CA TRP A 18 -5.68 -15.57 -1.22
C TRP A 18 -7.18 -15.29 -1.35
N ALA A 19 -7.79 -15.56 -2.52
CA ALA A 19 -9.20 -15.30 -2.77
C ALA A 19 -10.14 -16.04 -1.79
N ASP A 20 -9.69 -17.18 -1.24
CA ASP A 20 -10.45 -17.95 -0.25
C ASP A 20 -10.63 -17.21 1.09
N THR A 21 -9.73 -16.27 1.41
CA THR A 21 -9.75 -15.48 2.65
C THR A 21 -9.65 -13.99 2.32
N PRO A 22 -10.78 -13.25 2.28
CA PRO A 22 -10.79 -11.82 1.98
C PRO A 22 -9.87 -11.00 2.89
N ASN A 23 -9.76 -11.39 4.17
CA ASN A 23 -8.87 -10.75 5.13
C ASN A 23 -7.40 -10.84 4.75
N ASP A 24 -6.95 -11.99 4.25
CA ASP A 24 -5.57 -12.22 3.83
C ASP A 24 -5.31 -11.51 2.51
N GLN A 25 -6.25 -11.59 1.57
CA GLN A 25 -6.12 -10.97 0.26
C GLN A 25 -5.91 -9.45 0.37
N GLN A 26 -6.76 -8.75 1.14
CA GLN A 26 -6.59 -7.30 1.37
C GLN A 26 -5.34 -6.97 2.20
N TYR A 27 -4.93 -7.85 3.12
CA TYR A 27 -3.66 -7.69 3.84
C TYR A 27 -2.49 -7.66 2.85
N TYR A 28 -2.38 -8.63 1.94
CA TYR A 28 -1.27 -8.70 0.99
C TYR A 28 -1.26 -7.55 -0.01
N VAL A 29 -2.43 -7.05 -0.45
CA VAL A 29 -2.51 -5.85 -1.30
C VAL A 29 -1.93 -4.63 -0.58
N LYS A 30 -2.32 -4.41 0.68
CA LYS A 30 -1.83 -3.29 1.49
C LYS A 30 -0.33 -3.41 1.73
N ILE A 31 0.16 -4.60 2.10
CA ILE A 31 1.59 -4.85 2.31
C ILE A 31 2.40 -4.61 1.03
N PHE A 32 1.91 -5.07 -0.12
CA PHE A 32 2.56 -4.85 -1.41
C PHE A 32 2.67 -3.36 -1.75
N LEU A 33 1.57 -2.61 -1.61
CA LEU A 33 1.57 -1.17 -1.87
C LEU A 33 2.36 -0.37 -0.83
N ALA A 34 2.42 -0.82 0.43
CA ALA A 34 3.30 -0.25 1.45
C ALA A 34 4.78 -0.37 1.05
N MET A 35 5.19 -1.54 0.55
CA MET A 35 6.57 -1.75 0.08
C MET A 35 6.89 -0.86 -1.12
N ILE A 36 6.01 -0.82 -2.13
CA ILE A 36 6.19 0.06 -3.29
C ILE A 36 6.30 1.52 -2.83
N SER A 37 5.40 1.94 -1.95
CA SER A 37 5.41 3.30 -1.41
C SER A 37 6.71 3.63 -0.69
N ALA A 38 7.21 2.71 0.14
CA ALA A 38 8.45 2.87 0.88
C ALA A 38 9.67 2.95 -0.05
N LEU A 39 9.71 2.13 -1.10
CA LEU A 39 10.77 2.16 -2.10
C LEU A 39 10.78 3.50 -2.83
N VAL A 40 9.63 3.98 -3.28
CA VAL A 40 9.51 5.28 -3.96
C VAL A 40 9.92 6.43 -3.04
N CYS A 41 9.43 6.46 -1.81
CA CYS A 41 9.81 7.49 -0.84
C CYS A 41 11.29 7.43 -0.45
N GLY A 42 11.84 6.22 -0.29
CA GLY A 42 13.24 6.01 0.09
C GLY A 42 14.21 6.42 -1.00
N PHE A 43 14.00 5.94 -2.24
CA PHE A 43 14.86 6.28 -3.37
C PHE A 43 14.65 7.69 -3.89
N GLY A 44 13.45 8.26 -3.72
CA GLY A 44 13.19 9.66 -4.03
C GLY A 44 13.90 10.65 -3.09
N GLY A 45 14.50 10.16 -1.99
CA GLY A 45 15.35 10.95 -1.10
C GLY A 45 14.66 12.21 -0.60
N ARG A 46 15.30 13.37 -0.80
CA ARG A 46 14.82 14.67 -0.29
C ARG A 46 13.44 15.07 -0.80
N GLU A 47 13.04 14.65 -2.00
CA GLU A 47 11.74 15.05 -2.56
C GLU A 47 10.54 14.52 -1.78
N PHE A 48 10.71 13.36 -1.14
CA PHE A 48 9.69 12.75 -0.30
C PHE A 48 9.94 12.96 1.20
N ALA A 49 10.96 13.73 1.60
CA ALA A 49 11.21 14.01 3.00
C ALA A 49 10.04 14.76 3.67
N GLY A 50 9.77 14.43 4.95
CA GLY A 50 8.72 15.07 5.74
C GLY A 50 7.31 14.86 5.18
N THR A 51 6.52 15.94 5.10
CA THR A 51 5.08 15.88 4.78
C THR A 51 4.77 15.31 3.40
N ARG A 52 5.67 15.45 2.42
CA ARG A 52 5.45 14.97 1.04
C ARG A 52 5.40 13.44 0.97
N GLY A 53 6.32 12.76 1.64
CA GLY A 53 6.30 11.31 1.75
C GLY A 53 5.09 10.82 2.52
N VAL A 54 4.66 11.55 3.56
CA VAL A 54 3.44 11.22 4.31
C VAL A 54 2.19 11.29 3.44
N LEU A 55 2.03 12.36 2.66
CA LEU A 55 0.92 12.48 1.71
C LEU A 55 0.95 11.37 0.67
N PHE A 56 2.13 11.02 0.17
CA PHE A 56 2.27 9.93 -0.79
C PHE A 56 1.89 8.57 -0.19
N GLY A 57 2.35 8.25 1.03
CA GLY A 57 1.95 7.03 1.73
C GLY A 57 0.44 6.94 1.97
N PHE A 58 -0.19 8.05 2.32
CA PHE A 58 -1.65 8.12 2.45
C PHE A 58 -2.36 7.89 1.11
N LEU A 59 -1.90 8.50 0.02
CA LEU A 59 -2.44 8.27 -1.32
C LEU A 59 -2.30 6.80 -1.74
N MET A 60 -1.16 6.18 -1.47
CA MET A 60 -0.93 4.76 -1.75
C MET A 60 -1.84 3.84 -0.91
N TYR A 61 -2.15 4.23 0.32
CA TYR A 61 -3.10 3.52 1.15
C TYR A 61 -4.54 3.63 0.63
N VAL A 62 -4.97 4.83 0.21
CA VAL A 62 -6.27 5.01 -0.46
C VAL A 62 -6.34 4.20 -1.75
N LEU A 63 -5.26 4.19 -2.54
CA LEU A 63 -5.16 3.36 -3.74
C LEU A 63 -5.31 1.87 -3.40
N ALA A 64 -4.72 1.40 -2.31
CA ALA A 64 -4.91 0.01 -1.84
C ALA A 64 -6.39 -0.32 -1.60
N LEU A 65 -7.13 0.58 -0.95
CA LEU A 65 -8.56 0.41 -0.72
C LEU A 65 -9.35 0.37 -2.05
N LEU A 66 -8.97 1.18 -3.03
CA LEU A 66 -9.59 1.16 -4.36
C LEU A 66 -9.30 -0.15 -5.10
N VAL A 67 -8.06 -0.67 -5.02
CA VAL A 67 -7.70 -1.97 -5.60
C VAL A 67 -8.52 -3.09 -4.95
N ILE A 68 -8.61 -3.10 -3.62
CA ILE A 68 -9.39 -4.09 -2.87
C ILE A 68 -10.86 -4.07 -3.29
N ARG A 69 -11.49 -2.88 -3.35
CA ARG A 69 -12.93 -2.77 -3.65
C ARG A 69 -13.27 -2.96 -5.12
N TYR A 70 -12.48 -2.41 -6.03
CA TYR A 70 -12.85 -2.32 -7.45
C TYR A 70 -12.10 -3.30 -8.36
N LEU A 71 -10.91 -3.76 -7.97
CA LEU A 71 -10.14 -4.70 -8.79
C LEU A 71 -10.29 -6.14 -8.27
N LEU A 72 -10.41 -6.32 -6.96
CA LEU A 72 -10.60 -7.63 -6.32
C LEU A 72 -12.05 -7.90 -5.92
N ASP A 73 -12.96 -6.95 -6.16
CA ASP A 73 -14.39 -7.07 -5.85
C ASP A 73 -14.67 -7.50 -4.39
N ILE A 74 -13.80 -7.10 -3.45
CA ILE A 74 -14.01 -7.38 -2.03
C ILE A 74 -14.99 -6.36 -1.48
N GLU A 75 -16.15 -6.84 -1.05
CA GLU A 75 -17.19 -6.03 -0.44
C GLU A 75 -16.92 -5.76 1.05
N PRO A 76 -17.18 -4.54 1.57
CA PRO A 76 -17.07 -4.21 2.99
C PRO A 76 -17.85 -5.16 3.89
N GLU A 77 -18.98 -5.66 3.42
CA GLU A 77 -19.87 -6.60 4.11
C GLU A 77 -19.13 -7.92 4.41
N MET A 78 -18.30 -8.41 3.49
CA MET A 78 -17.46 -9.60 3.67
C MET A 78 -16.39 -9.41 4.75
N MET A 79 -16.06 -8.17 5.07
CA MET A 79 -15.02 -7.79 6.02
C MET A 79 -15.56 -7.43 7.41
N GLY A 80 -16.89 -7.39 7.59
CA GLY A 80 -17.54 -6.87 8.79
C GLY A 80 -17.71 -5.34 8.82
N GLY A 81 -17.78 -4.72 7.64
CA GLY A 81 -18.09 -3.31 7.41
C GLY A 81 -16.91 -2.47 6.89
N THR A 82 -17.23 -1.27 6.41
CA THR A 82 -16.26 -0.32 5.83
C THR A 82 -15.16 0.07 6.80
N GLN A 83 -15.51 0.29 8.07
CA GLN A 83 -14.52 0.63 9.10
C GLN A 83 -13.48 -0.48 9.23
N LYS A 84 -13.90 -1.74 9.25
CA LYS A 84 -12.99 -2.89 9.36
C LYS A 84 -12.17 -3.07 8.09
N MET A 85 -12.75 -2.89 6.90
CA MET A 85 -11.97 -2.88 5.65
C MET A 85 -10.87 -1.82 5.64
N ILE A 86 -11.13 -0.64 6.21
CA ILE A 86 -10.12 0.40 6.35
C ILE A 86 -9.11 -0.03 7.42
N THR A 87 -9.51 -0.07 8.68
CA THR A 87 -8.58 -0.20 9.81
C THR A 87 -7.87 -1.55 9.88
N ASN A 88 -8.46 -2.61 9.33
CA ASN A 88 -7.79 -3.91 9.29
C ASN A 88 -6.49 -3.78 8.50
N SER A 89 -5.39 -4.26 9.08
CA SER A 89 -4.02 -4.15 8.56
C SER A 89 -3.45 -2.72 8.33
N LEU A 90 -4.17 -1.66 8.74
CA LEU A 90 -3.61 -0.30 8.73
C LEU A 90 -2.34 -0.19 9.58
N PRO A 91 -2.27 -0.74 10.82
CA PRO A 91 -1.03 -0.69 11.60
C PRO A 91 0.14 -1.39 10.90
N SER A 92 -0.12 -2.55 10.28
CA SER A 92 0.89 -3.31 9.53
C SER A 92 1.39 -2.54 8.30
N PHE A 93 0.48 -1.89 7.57
CA PHE A 93 0.83 -1.01 6.45
C PHE A 93 1.76 0.11 6.92
N LEU A 94 1.35 0.85 7.96
CA LEU A 94 2.11 2.00 8.47
C LEU A 94 3.48 1.57 8.98
N MET A 95 3.54 0.48 9.75
CA MET A 95 4.78 -0.04 10.30
C MET A 95 5.76 -0.43 9.19
N LEU A 96 5.31 -1.23 8.21
CA LEU A 96 6.16 -1.67 7.12
C LEU A 96 6.63 -0.47 6.27
N TRP A 97 5.71 0.41 5.91
CA TRP A 97 6.00 1.57 5.08
C TRP A 97 7.02 2.51 5.74
N VAL A 98 6.80 2.88 7.01
CA VAL A 98 7.72 3.78 7.74
C VAL A 98 9.07 3.12 7.98
N VAL A 99 9.11 1.85 8.39
CA VAL A 99 10.38 1.15 8.64
C VAL A 99 11.19 1.00 7.36
N PHE A 100 10.59 0.54 6.26
CA PHE A 100 11.33 0.40 5.00
C PHE A 100 11.74 1.75 4.44
N TRP A 101 10.87 2.76 4.52
CA TRP A 101 11.20 4.10 4.03
C TRP A 101 12.39 4.68 4.80
N THR A 102 12.37 4.63 6.13
CA THR A 102 13.46 5.14 6.97
C THR A 102 14.77 4.39 6.77
N LEU A 103 14.72 3.06 6.66
CA LEU A 103 15.90 2.24 6.36
C LEU A 103 16.51 2.63 5.01
N ILE A 104 15.71 2.68 3.94
CA ILE A 104 16.22 3.03 2.61
C ILE A 104 16.77 4.46 2.61
N TYR A 105 16.03 5.40 3.19
CA TYR A 105 16.44 6.81 3.25
C TYR A 105 17.79 6.98 3.97
N ALA A 106 18.04 6.21 5.04
CA ALA A 106 19.30 6.24 5.77
C ALA A 106 20.52 5.78 4.93
N PHE A 107 20.32 4.87 3.96
CA PHE A 107 21.40 4.42 3.07
C PHE A 107 21.49 5.22 1.77
N VAL A 108 20.42 5.91 1.36
CA VAL A 108 20.39 6.69 0.11
C VAL A 108 20.99 8.09 0.29
N ILE A 109 20.82 8.73 1.46
CA ILE A 109 21.34 10.07 1.69
C ILE A 109 22.72 10.03 2.36
N PRO A 110 23.77 10.59 1.73
CA PRO A 110 25.08 10.75 2.36
C PRO A 110 24.97 11.49 3.71
N PRO A 111 25.64 11.03 4.79
CA PRO A 111 25.58 11.65 6.11
C PRO A 111 25.89 13.15 6.10
N ALA A 112 26.72 13.60 5.16
CA ALA A 112 27.10 15.00 4.97
C ALA A 112 25.94 15.93 4.59
N LEU A 113 24.79 15.39 4.16
CA LEU A 113 23.59 16.13 3.74
C LEU A 113 22.46 16.10 4.79
N LEU A 114 22.71 15.48 5.95
CA LEU A 114 21.82 15.41 7.11
C LEU A 114 22.12 16.47 8.20
N LEU A 115 23.20 17.26 8.02
CA LEU A 115 23.54 18.47 8.79
C LEU A 115 23.07 19.72 8.03
#